data_AF-A0A924IBY5-F1
#
_entry.id   AF-A0A924IBY5-F1
#
_cell.length_a   1.000
_cell.length_b   1.000
_cell.length_c   1.000
_cell.angle_alpha   90.00
_cell.angle_beta   90.00
_cell.angle_gamma   90.00
#
_symmetry.space_group_name_H-M   'P 1'
#
loop_
_entity.id
_entity.type
_entity.pdbx_description
1 polymer ?
#
loop_
_entity_poly.entity_id
_entity_poly.type
_entity_poly.pdbx_seq_one_letter_code
_entity_poly.pdbx_strand_id
1 'polypeptide(L)'
;MEKYTIVIPAKNNVATLKHTINTCLRQEYLNFEILISDNCSNDGTYEMIQRLADHRIRYITTPYPMSMTQNFEFALSHATEGFIMCIGADDGLMPDAINYVDSIVEKYGVKAVSCQYAHYFWPNVPVSEHGKLTLNGVGVYRSGVEIRNSSEWLQKTLAFKTALYVCDLPNLYYGFVHRSVIDQCMNNNVYFRSITPDAYAAFATAVTIDKYAYSLRPFCIAGISGKSNGLSQMLNGDIAKDFISNSTHPIHNDFVFSPAFEVIMGEAFYQLKDAFPEKCAKFQIDLSDMLRHAVRNAGGKTLDDVNAAAKKMAALHGINFQQVKDSRLDKLRRFGNRTLKLFRAVLTNGNWYIGMKDSAIFSIKNIEDAATVLAVFASANEGNKFETVKQRFWNMVKNRVTGTK
;
A
#
# COMPACT_ATOMS: atom_id res chain seq x y z
N MET A 1 -9.26 25.59 -2.58
CA MET A 1 -8.13 24.68 -2.29
C MET A 1 -8.54 23.83 -1.11
N GLU A 2 -8.62 22.53 -1.33
CA GLU A 2 -8.88 21.56 -0.26
C GLU A 2 -7.70 21.54 0.73
N LYS A 3 -7.92 20.97 1.92
CA LYS A 3 -6.84 20.69 2.87
C LYS A 3 -6.34 19.27 2.65
N TYR A 4 -5.02 19.05 2.70
CA TYR A 4 -4.42 17.71 2.62
C TYR A 4 -3.65 17.38 3.91
N THR A 5 -3.83 16.18 4.45
CA THR A 5 -3.11 15.71 5.63
C THR A 5 -2.41 14.39 5.33
N ILE A 6 -1.08 14.37 5.45
CA ILE A 6 -0.30 13.14 5.38
C ILE A 6 -0.08 12.62 6.80
N VAL A 7 -0.72 11.52 7.14
CA VAL A 7 -0.63 10.87 8.45
C VAL A 7 0.44 9.79 8.42
N ILE A 8 1.41 9.90 9.33
CA ILE A 8 2.57 8.99 9.44
C ILE A 8 2.63 8.42 10.86
N PRO A 9 2.05 7.24 11.11
CA PRO A 9 2.26 6.50 12.34
C PRO A 9 3.72 5.96 12.37
N ALA A 10 4.46 6.24 13.45
CA ALA A 10 5.86 5.88 13.58
C ALA A 10 6.16 5.14 14.88
N LYS A 11 7.10 4.18 14.85
CA LYS A 11 7.64 3.52 16.05
C LYS A 11 9.06 3.03 15.82
N ASN A 12 10.05 3.71 16.41
CA ASN A 12 11.46 3.37 16.29
C ASN A 12 11.94 3.25 14.82
N ASN A 13 11.53 4.21 13.98
CA ASN A 13 11.82 4.25 12.54
C ASN A 13 12.70 5.44 12.13
N VAL A 14 13.48 6.05 13.03
CA VAL A 14 14.21 7.31 12.76
C VAL A 14 15.02 7.28 11.44
N ALA A 15 15.61 6.13 11.12
CA ALA A 15 16.45 5.93 9.93
C ALA A 15 15.69 6.06 8.61
N THR A 16 14.43 5.64 8.55
CA THR A 16 13.59 5.71 7.35
C THR A 16 12.69 6.94 7.39
N LEU A 17 12.16 7.29 8.57
CA LEU A 17 11.18 8.34 8.78
C LEU A 17 11.68 9.70 8.31
N LYS A 18 12.96 10.03 8.55
CA LYS A 18 13.56 11.28 8.07
C LYS A 18 13.39 11.45 6.56
N HIS A 19 13.63 10.38 5.80
CA HIS A 19 13.52 10.41 4.34
C HIS A 19 12.06 10.47 3.89
N THR A 20 11.15 9.73 4.55
CA THR A 20 9.71 9.85 4.33
C THR A 20 9.23 11.29 4.50
N ILE A 21 9.58 11.94 5.63
CA ILE A 21 9.22 13.34 5.90
C ILE A 21 9.79 14.26 4.81
N ASN A 22 11.04 14.07 4.41
CA ASN A 22 11.65 14.87 3.35
C ASN A 22 10.90 14.77 2.01
N THR A 23 10.34 13.60 1.64
CA THR A 23 9.49 13.51 0.43
C THR A 23 8.19 14.30 0.56
N CYS A 24 7.63 14.38 1.78
CA CYS A 24 6.43 15.17 2.06
C CYS A 24 6.72 16.67 2.10
N LEU A 25 7.88 17.08 2.64
CA LEU A 25 8.29 18.49 2.69
C LEU A 25 8.60 19.09 1.30
N ARG A 26 8.88 18.23 0.31
CA ARG A 26 9.06 18.62 -1.09
C ARG A 26 7.76 18.93 -1.84
N GLN A 27 6.59 18.70 -1.23
CA GLN A 27 5.33 19.10 -1.84
C GLN A 27 5.22 20.63 -1.87
N GLU A 28 4.80 21.18 -3.01
CA GLU A 28 4.63 22.63 -3.22
C GLU A 28 3.19 23.12 -2.99
N TYR A 29 2.26 22.21 -2.63
CA TYR A 29 0.89 22.59 -2.30
C TYR A 29 0.88 23.46 -1.04
N LEU A 30 0.03 24.49 -0.97
CA LEU A 30 0.08 25.43 0.17
C LEU A 30 -0.72 24.94 1.38
N ASN A 31 -1.88 24.32 1.15
CA ASN A 31 -2.81 23.95 2.22
C ASN A 31 -2.67 22.47 2.61
N PHE A 32 -1.51 22.08 3.13
CA PHE A 32 -1.30 20.73 3.65
C PHE A 32 -0.51 20.70 4.97
N GLU A 33 -0.64 19.59 5.69
CA GLU A 33 0.14 19.28 6.88
C GLU A 33 0.69 17.85 6.86
N ILE A 34 1.77 17.62 7.62
CA ILE A 34 2.35 16.32 7.89
C ILE A 34 2.09 16.00 9.35
N LEU A 35 1.17 15.09 9.62
CA LEU A 35 0.84 14.63 10.96
C LEU A 35 1.67 13.39 11.29
N ILE A 36 2.64 13.52 12.20
CA ILE A 36 3.45 12.41 12.68
C ILE A 36 2.89 11.95 14.03
N SER A 37 2.49 10.68 14.11
CA SER A 37 2.03 10.03 15.35
C SER A 37 3.09 9.07 15.86
N ASP A 38 3.87 9.51 16.85
CA ASP A 38 4.96 8.74 17.43
C ASP A 38 4.45 7.85 18.58
N ASN A 39 4.59 6.54 18.40
CA ASN A 39 4.18 5.51 19.36
C ASN A 39 5.26 5.25 20.41
N CYS A 40 5.58 6.28 21.18
CA CYS A 40 6.60 6.28 22.24
C CYS A 40 7.98 5.78 21.78
N SER A 41 8.50 6.29 20.64
CA SER A 41 9.82 5.91 20.16
C SER A 41 10.95 6.33 21.13
N ASN A 42 12.04 5.55 21.13
CA ASN A 42 13.23 5.79 21.97
C ASN A 42 14.54 5.77 21.16
N ASP A 43 14.46 5.98 19.85
CA ASP A 43 15.57 5.87 18.91
C ASP A 43 16.10 7.23 18.41
N GLY A 44 15.69 8.33 19.04
CA GLY A 44 16.04 9.69 18.61
C GLY A 44 15.03 10.33 17.64
N THR A 45 13.86 9.72 17.44
CA THR A 45 12.80 10.22 16.54
C THR A 45 12.37 11.65 16.92
N TYR A 46 12.13 11.92 18.21
CA TYR A 46 11.73 13.25 18.68
C TYR A 46 12.77 14.32 18.32
N GLU A 47 14.04 14.08 18.65
CA GLU A 47 15.14 15.02 18.41
C GLU A 47 15.41 15.22 16.91
N MET A 48 15.16 14.20 16.08
CA MET A 48 15.23 14.33 14.63
C MET A 48 14.14 15.27 14.12
N ILE A 49 12.91 15.14 14.59
CA ILE A 49 11.77 15.95 14.15
C ILE A 49 11.91 17.40 14.62
N GLN A 50 12.31 17.63 15.87
CA GLN A 50 12.58 18.97 16.39
C GLN A 50 13.64 19.71 15.54
N ARG A 51 14.65 19.00 15.02
CA ARG A 51 15.69 19.57 14.17
C ARG A 51 15.21 19.93 12.76
N LEU A 52 14.10 19.37 12.27
CA LEU A 52 13.54 19.75 10.97
C LEU A 52 12.89 21.14 11.03
N ALA A 53 12.30 21.51 12.17
CA ALA A 53 11.74 22.84 12.45
C ALA A 53 10.81 23.42 11.36
N ASP A 54 10.14 22.57 10.59
CA ASP A 54 9.21 22.98 9.53
C ASP A 54 7.78 23.09 10.09
N HIS A 55 7.15 24.26 9.91
CA HIS A 55 5.82 24.57 10.43
C HIS A 55 4.70 23.68 9.87
N ARG A 56 4.93 22.99 8.75
CA ARG A 56 3.98 22.04 8.16
C ARG A 56 3.96 20.71 8.93
N ILE A 57 4.94 20.45 9.79
CA ILE A 57 4.99 19.23 10.60
C ILE A 57 4.23 19.44 11.91
N ARG A 58 3.19 18.64 12.12
CA ARG A 58 2.52 18.47 13.40
C ARG A 58 2.95 17.13 14.01
N TYR A 59 3.69 17.21 15.11
CA TYR A 59 4.16 16.03 15.84
C TYR A 59 3.29 15.79 17.08
N ILE A 60 2.79 14.56 17.23
CA ILE A 60 2.07 14.10 18.42
C ILE A 60 2.68 12.79 18.89
N THR A 61 2.57 12.52 20.18
CA THR A 61 3.04 11.28 20.81
C THR A 61 1.86 10.57 21.45
N THR A 62 1.79 9.25 21.30
CA THR A 62 0.77 8.46 22.02
C THR A 62 1.02 8.55 23.53
N PRO A 63 -0.04 8.50 24.36
CA PRO A 63 0.11 8.57 25.82
C PRO A 63 0.83 7.37 26.44
N TYR A 64 0.85 6.23 25.74
CA TYR A 64 1.53 4.99 26.10
C TYR A 64 1.80 4.16 24.84
N PRO A 65 2.67 3.13 24.90
CA PRO A 65 2.88 2.23 23.77
C PRO A 65 1.58 1.53 23.36
N MET A 66 1.12 1.80 22.15
CA MET A 66 -0.10 1.26 21.55
C MET A 66 0.22 0.12 20.58
N SER A 67 -0.77 -0.75 20.31
CA SER A 67 -0.72 -1.66 19.16
C SER A 67 -0.65 -0.86 17.85
N MET A 68 -0.23 -1.47 16.74
CA MET A 68 -0.18 -0.72 15.49
C MET A 68 -1.57 -0.22 15.06
N THR A 69 -2.62 -1.05 15.14
CA THR A 69 -3.99 -0.59 14.81
C THR A 69 -4.43 0.58 15.69
N GLN A 70 -4.14 0.54 17.00
CA GLN A 70 -4.41 1.65 17.91
C GLN A 70 -3.62 2.91 17.57
N ASN A 71 -2.35 2.79 17.15
CA ASN A 71 -1.56 3.94 16.71
C ASN A 71 -2.12 4.55 15.41
N PHE A 72 -2.57 3.72 14.46
CA PHE A 72 -3.26 4.20 13.26
C PHE A 72 -4.57 4.93 13.61
N GLU A 73 -5.38 4.36 14.51
CA GLU A 73 -6.63 4.97 15.00
C GLU A 73 -6.36 6.31 15.70
N PHE A 74 -5.39 6.33 16.63
CA PHE A 74 -4.99 7.54 17.34
C PHE A 74 -4.51 8.62 16.35
N ALA A 75 -3.66 8.27 15.40
CA ALA A 75 -3.18 9.20 14.37
C ALA A 75 -4.34 9.75 13.52
N LEU A 76 -5.23 8.88 13.04
CA LEU A 76 -6.37 9.27 12.20
C LEU A 76 -7.35 10.18 12.94
N SER A 77 -7.54 9.99 14.25
CA SER A 77 -8.43 10.85 15.05
C SER A 77 -7.99 12.31 15.13
N HIS A 78 -6.71 12.61 14.85
CA HIS A 78 -6.16 13.97 14.83
C HIS A 78 -6.20 14.64 13.44
N ALA A 79 -6.56 13.89 12.39
CA ALA A 79 -6.74 14.41 11.03
C ALA A 79 -8.24 14.63 10.75
N THR A 80 -8.72 15.86 10.93
CA THR A 80 -10.16 16.16 11.08
C THR A 80 -10.82 16.81 9.87
N GLU A 81 -10.08 17.13 8.81
CA GLU A 81 -10.60 17.90 7.68
C GLU A 81 -9.91 17.54 6.36
N GLY A 82 -10.59 17.80 5.24
CA GLY A 82 -10.04 17.67 3.90
C GLY A 82 -9.73 16.23 3.49
N PHE A 83 -8.73 16.06 2.61
CA PHE A 83 -8.24 14.77 2.16
C PHE A 83 -7.12 14.25 3.06
N ILE A 84 -7.21 12.99 3.44
CA ILE A 84 -6.30 12.33 4.36
C ILE A 84 -5.67 11.15 3.64
N MET A 85 -4.36 11.00 3.82
CA MET A 85 -3.59 9.85 3.36
C MET A 85 -2.78 9.32 4.54
N CYS A 86 -2.79 8.01 4.73
CA CYS A 86 -1.89 7.33 5.63
C CYS A 86 -0.72 6.72 4.84
N ILE A 87 0.49 6.90 5.35
CA ILE A 87 1.69 6.21 4.87
C ILE A 87 2.52 5.74 6.06
N GLY A 88 3.33 4.71 5.84
CA GLY A 88 4.30 4.20 6.80
C GLY A 88 5.53 5.10 6.90
N ALA A 89 6.27 4.92 7.99
CA ALA A 89 7.51 5.65 8.27
C ALA A 89 8.69 5.23 7.35
N ASP A 90 8.47 4.38 6.35
CA ASP A 90 9.45 3.97 5.34
C ASP A 90 9.00 4.22 3.89
N ASP A 91 7.82 4.81 3.72
CA ASP A 91 7.21 5.15 2.42
C ASP A 91 7.61 6.54 1.93
N GLY A 92 7.14 6.95 0.75
CA GLY A 92 7.40 8.32 0.27
C GLY A 92 6.46 8.80 -0.82
N LEU A 93 6.40 10.12 -0.99
CA LEU A 93 5.58 10.77 -2.01
C LEU A 93 6.40 11.17 -3.23
N MET A 94 5.73 11.18 -4.38
CA MET A 94 6.23 11.85 -5.58
C MET A 94 6.26 13.37 -5.35
N PRO A 95 7.21 14.14 -5.91
CA PRO A 95 7.36 15.57 -5.61
C PRO A 95 6.11 16.44 -5.88
N ASP A 96 5.29 16.06 -6.86
CA ASP A 96 4.07 16.76 -7.26
C ASP A 96 2.78 16.04 -6.81
N ALA A 97 2.88 15.07 -5.89
CA ALA A 97 1.77 14.18 -5.52
C ALA A 97 0.50 14.93 -5.12
N ILE A 98 0.58 15.90 -4.20
CA ILE A 98 -0.61 16.61 -3.71
C ILE A 98 -1.24 17.47 -4.82
N ASN A 99 -0.44 18.26 -5.55
CA ASN A 99 -0.92 19.05 -6.69
C ASN A 99 -1.59 18.17 -7.75
N TYR A 100 -1.00 17.00 -8.04
CA TYR A 100 -1.54 16.05 -9.00
C TYR A 100 -2.88 15.48 -8.53
N VAL A 101 -2.98 15.04 -7.28
CA VAL A 101 -4.22 14.51 -6.70
C VAL A 101 -5.31 15.59 -6.63
N ASP A 102 -4.97 16.82 -6.23
CA ASP A 102 -5.89 17.96 -6.20
C ASP A 102 -6.47 18.24 -7.59
N SER A 103 -5.64 18.22 -8.64
CA SER A 103 -6.13 18.36 -10.03
C SER A 103 -7.10 17.24 -10.45
N ILE A 104 -6.92 16.02 -9.93
CA ILE A 104 -7.84 14.89 -10.18
C ILE A 104 -9.16 15.11 -9.45
N VAL A 105 -9.09 15.55 -8.19
CA VAL A 105 -10.27 15.86 -7.36
C VAL A 105 -11.09 16.97 -8.01
N GLU A 106 -10.47 18.08 -8.40
CA GLU A 106 -11.13 19.21 -9.07
C GLU A 106 -11.78 18.78 -10.39
N LYS A 107 -11.07 17.99 -11.19
CA LYS A 107 -11.55 17.56 -12.51
C LYS A 107 -12.73 16.57 -12.44
N TYR A 108 -12.70 15.62 -11.51
CA TYR A 108 -13.65 14.50 -11.50
C TYR A 108 -14.66 14.54 -10.35
N GLY A 109 -14.49 15.45 -9.39
CA GLY A 109 -15.38 15.60 -8.23
C GLY A 109 -15.44 14.34 -7.36
N VAL A 110 -14.34 13.60 -7.25
CA VAL A 110 -14.26 12.35 -6.47
C VAL A 110 -13.86 12.63 -5.03
N LYS A 111 -14.29 11.74 -4.11
CA LYS A 111 -13.94 11.81 -2.68
C LYS A 111 -12.87 10.81 -2.25
N ALA A 112 -12.35 10.03 -3.20
CA ALA A 112 -11.17 9.19 -3.01
C ALA A 112 -10.34 9.12 -4.29
N VAL A 113 -9.02 9.11 -4.13
CA VAL A 113 -8.04 8.93 -5.20
C VAL A 113 -7.00 7.92 -4.76
N SER A 114 -6.85 6.84 -5.51
CA SER A 114 -5.79 5.82 -5.33
C SER A 114 -4.90 5.77 -6.56
N CYS A 115 -3.77 5.08 -6.48
CA CYS A 115 -2.87 4.93 -7.62
C CYS A 115 -2.26 3.54 -7.76
N GLN A 116 -1.66 3.30 -8.92
CA GLN A 116 -0.67 2.25 -9.09
C GLN A 116 0.53 2.49 -8.16
N TYR A 117 1.13 1.43 -7.64
CA TYR A 117 2.28 1.54 -6.74
C TYR A 117 3.62 1.44 -7.46
N ALA A 118 4.56 2.26 -7.01
CA ALA A 118 5.97 1.97 -7.10
C ALA A 118 6.43 1.35 -5.77
N HIS A 119 7.40 0.44 -5.81
CA HIS A 119 8.00 -0.13 -4.60
C HIS A 119 9.48 0.19 -4.56
N TYR A 120 9.95 0.69 -3.42
CA TYR A 120 11.37 0.85 -3.13
C TYR A 120 11.78 -0.11 -2.03
N PHE A 121 12.73 -0.96 -2.32
CA PHE A 121 13.30 -1.92 -1.38
C PHE A 121 14.47 -1.24 -0.67
N TRP A 122 14.36 -1.01 0.64
CA TRP A 122 15.43 -0.37 1.40
C TRP A 122 16.68 -1.24 1.47
N PRO A 123 17.89 -0.67 1.64
CA PRO A 123 19.13 -1.46 1.67
C PRO A 123 19.17 -2.54 2.77
N ASN A 124 18.41 -2.37 3.85
CA ASN A 124 18.36 -3.30 4.99
C ASN A 124 17.33 -4.43 4.82
N VAL A 125 16.64 -4.52 3.69
CA VAL A 125 15.63 -5.55 3.48
C VAL A 125 16.29 -6.91 3.21
N PRO A 126 15.85 -8.01 3.85
CA PRO A 126 16.48 -9.33 3.70
C PRO A 126 16.03 -10.07 2.43
N VAL A 127 15.99 -9.38 1.28
CA VAL A 127 15.67 -9.96 -0.04
C VAL A 127 16.70 -9.52 -1.10
N SER A 128 16.73 -10.23 -2.22
CA SER A 128 17.68 -9.95 -3.33
C SER A 128 17.42 -8.62 -4.05
N GLU A 129 16.26 -8.04 -3.79
CA GLU A 129 15.76 -6.81 -4.35
C GLU A 129 16.19 -5.57 -3.56
N HIS A 130 16.94 -5.71 -2.45
CA HIS A 130 17.41 -4.57 -1.66
C HIS A 130 18.06 -3.47 -2.51
N GLY A 131 17.76 -2.22 -2.18
CA GLY A 131 18.21 -1.05 -2.91
C GLY A 131 17.54 -0.83 -4.28
N LYS A 132 16.56 -1.65 -4.70
CA LYS A 132 15.89 -1.52 -6.00
C LYS A 132 14.61 -0.69 -5.91
N LEU A 133 14.37 0.09 -6.96
CA LEU A 133 13.08 0.73 -7.23
C LEU A 133 12.38 -0.09 -8.31
N THR A 134 11.12 -0.42 -8.12
CA THR A 134 10.34 -1.17 -9.09
C THR A 134 9.01 -0.48 -9.32
N LEU A 135 8.62 -0.35 -10.58
CA LEU A 135 7.26 -0.03 -10.95
C LEU A 135 6.55 -1.34 -11.17
N ASN A 136 5.38 -1.48 -10.55
CA ASN A 136 4.59 -2.69 -10.37
C ASN A 136 4.82 -3.81 -11.41
N GLY A 137 4.84 -5.08 -10.97
CA GLY A 137 5.35 -6.29 -11.65
C GLY A 137 4.87 -6.66 -13.07
N VAL A 138 4.21 -5.74 -13.77
CA VAL A 138 3.93 -5.74 -15.22
C VAL A 138 4.91 -4.84 -16.00
N GLY A 139 5.74 -4.03 -15.33
CA GLY A 139 6.89 -3.34 -15.93
C GLY A 139 6.56 -2.16 -16.85
N VAL A 140 5.32 -1.65 -16.86
CA VAL A 140 4.90 -0.54 -17.74
C VAL A 140 4.45 0.65 -16.90
N TYR A 141 5.14 1.78 -17.04
CA TYR A 141 4.63 3.08 -16.58
C TYR A 141 3.42 3.43 -17.46
N ARG A 142 2.27 3.63 -16.83
CA ARG A 142 1.05 4.06 -17.49
C ARG A 142 0.68 5.45 -16.97
N SER A 143 0.25 6.32 -17.86
CA SER A 143 -0.33 7.61 -17.48
C SER A 143 -1.85 7.57 -17.69
N GLY A 144 -2.54 8.49 -17.03
CA GLY A 144 -4.00 8.59 -17.10
C GLY A 144 -4.70 8.21 -15.80
N VAL A 145 -5.98 8.51 -15.76
CA VAL A 145 -6.86 8.35 -14.60
C VAL A 145 -8.10 7.59 -15.02
N GLU A 146 -8.39 6.49 -14.33
CA GLU A 146 -9.62 5.72 -14.49
C GLU A 146 -10.63 6.15 -13.44
N ILE A 147 -11.89 6.36 -13.83
CA ILE A 147 -12.99 6.50 -12.86
C ILE A 147 -13.60 5.12 -12.68
N ARG A 148 -13.34 4.52 -11.51
CA ARG A 148 -13.69 3.14 -11.19
C ARG A 148 -14.98 3.09 -10.38
N ASN A 149 -15.83 2.10 -10.68
CA ASN A 149 -16.99 1.77 -9.84
C ASN A 149 -16.54 0.91 -8.65
N SER A 150 -16.78 1.39 -7.42
CA SER A 150 -16.30 0.70 -6.21
C SER A 150 -16.90 -0.68 -6.03
N SER A 151 -18.18 -0.86 -6.35
CA SER A 151 -18.85 -2.17 -6.20
C SER A 151 -18.28 -3.22 -7.15
N GLU A 152 -18.02 -2.84 -8.41
CA GLU A 152 -17.42 -3.72 -9.40
C GLU A 152 -16.00 -4.16 -8.98
N TRP A 153 -15.17 -3.20 -8.56
CA TRP A 153 -13.79 -3.50 -8.15
C TRP A 153 -13.73 -4.25 -6.83
N LEU A 154 -14.63 -3.95 -5.89
CA LEU A 154 -14.77 -4.73 -4.65
C LEU A 154 -15.13 -6.18 -4.95
N GLN A 155 -16.09 -6.43 -5.84
CA GLN A 155 -16.42 -7.81 -6.25
C GLN A 155 -15.23 -8.52 -6.90
N LYS A 156 -14.45 -7.84 -7.75
CA LYS A 156 -13.22 -8.41 -8.33
C LYS A 156 -12.19 -8.76 -7.26
N THR A 157 -12.01 -7.91 -6.26
CA THR A 157 -11.07 -8.12 -5.15
C THR A 157 -11.51 -9.30 -4.28
N LEU A 158 -12.79 -9.36 -3.87
CA LEU A 158 -13.33 -10.45 -3.05
C LEU A 158 -13.41 -11.79 -3.80
N ALA A 159 -13.42 -11.76 -5.14
CA ALA A 159 -13.29 -12.93 -6.00
C ALA A 159 -11.82 -13.27 -6.34
N PHE A 160 -10.84 -12.56 -5.75
CA PHE A 160 -9.40 -12.75 -5.97
C PHE A 160 -8.99 -12.71 -7.45
N LYS A 161 -9.68 -11.87 -8.23
CA LYS A 161 -9.44 -11.64 -9.67
C LYS A 161 -8.57 -10.41 -9.95
N THR A 162 -8.28 -9.60 -8.93
CA THR A 162 -7.32 -8.49 -9.02
C THR A 162 -5.89 -9.03 -8.93
N ALA A 163 -4.94 -8.26 -9.48
CA ALA A 163 -3.56 -8.70 -9.55
C ALA A 163 -2.84 -8.61 -8.19
N LEU A 164 -3.30 -7.71 -7.30
CA LEU A 164 -2.58 -7.30 -6.10
C LEU A 164 -3.55 -6.88 -4.98
N TYR A 165 -3.63 -7.68 -3.91
CA TYR A 165 -4.22 -7.34 -2.59
C TYR A 165 -5.46 -6.40 -2.70
N VAL A 166 -5.55 -5.36 -1.84
CA VAL A 166 -6.57 -4.29 -1.94
C VAL A 166 -6.09 -3.08 -2.74
N CYS A 167 -4.99 -3.19 -3.47
CA CYS A 167 -4.28 -2.06 -4.09
C CYS A 167 -5.09 -1.34 -5.17
N ASP A 168 -6.09 -2.02 -5.73
CA ASP A 168 -6.97 -1.48 -6.76
C ASP A 168 -8.18 -0.73 -6.20
N LEU A 169 -8.47 -0.85 -4.90
CA LEU A 169 -9.60 -0.23 -4.21
C LEU A 169 -9.28 1.21 -3.74
N PRO A 170 -10.29 2.06 -3.46
CA PRO A 170 -10.06 3.36 -2.86
C PRO A 170 -9.54 3.17 -1.43
N ASN A 171 -8.26 3.42 -1.22
CA ASN A 171 -7.59 3.17 0.04
C ASN A 171 -7.14 4.45 0.73
N LEU A 172 -7.20 4.44 2.06
CA LEU A 172 -6.61 5.48 2.91
C LEU A 172 -5.09 5.30 3.02
N TYR A 173 -4.60 4.06 2.93
CA TYR A 173 -3.17 3.75 2.90
C TYR A 173 -2.67 3.79 1.46
N TYR A 174 -1.74 4.70 1.14
CA TYR A 174 -1.30 5.04 -0.23
C TYR A 174 -2.29 5.80 -1.13
N GLY A 175 -3.47 6.15 -0.63
CA GLY A 175 -4.45 6.97 -1.35
C GLY A 175 -4.96 8.12 -0.49
N PHE A 176 -5.61 9.08 -1.14
CA PHE A 176 -6.26 10.19 -0.47
C PHE A 176 -7.76 9.93 -0.38
N VAL A 177 -8.30 9.95 0.84
CA VAL A 177 -9.73 9.81 1.11
C VAL A 177 -10.21 11.04 1.86
N HIS A 178 -11.31 11.63 1.40
CA HIS A 178 -11.89 12.81 2.03
C HIS A 178 -12.48 12.47 3.40
N ARG A 179 -12.31 13.35 4.39
CA ARG A 179 -12.77 13.18 5.77
C ARG A 179 -14.24 12.78 5.87
N SER A 180 -15.11 13.39 5.07
CA SER A 180 -16.54 13.06 5.07
C SER A 180 -16.85 11.60 4.71
N VAL A 181 -15.96 10.91 4.00
CA VAL A 181 -16.08 9.47 3.71
C VAL A 181 -15.57 8.66 4.89
N ILE A 182 -14.45 9.08 5.48
CA ILE A 182 -13.88 8.47 6.68
C ILE A 182 -14.91 8.49 7.83
N ASP A 183 -15.62 9.60 8.01
CA ASP A 183 -16.66 9.73 9.05
C ASP A 183 -17.80 8.72 8.88
N GLN A 184 -18.18 8.42 7.63
CA GLN A 184 -19.23 7.45 7.32
C GLN A 184 -18.77 5.98 7.48
N CYS A 185 -17.47 5.76 7.63
CA CYS A 185 -16.86 4.47 7.87
C CYS A 185 -16.58 4.21 9.36
N MET A 186 -16.87 5.17 10.24
CA MET A 186 -16.77 4.97 11.69
C MET A 186 -17.98 4.20 12.22
N ASN A 187 -17.72 3.23 13.10
CA ASN A 187 -18.75 2.51 13.85
C ASN A 187 -18.40 2.56 15.34
N ASN A 188 -19.29 3.09 16.18
CA ASN A 188 -19.06 3.32 17.61
C ASN A 188 -17.75 4.09 17.89
N ASN A 189 -17.48 5.15 17.10
CA ASN A 189 -16.27 5.98 17.17
C ASN A 189 -14.95 5.22 16.93
N VAL A 190 -15.01 4.06 16.27
CA VAL A 190 -13.84 3.30 15.85
C VAL A 190 -13.85 3.19 14.33
N TYR A 191 -12.71 3.55 13.71
CA TYR A 191 -12.50 3.36 12.28
C TYR A 191 -11.84 2.00 11.99
N PHE A 192 -10.64 1.72 12.49
CA PHE A 192 -9.94 0.47 12.18
C PHE A 192 -10.37 -0.68 13.09
N ARG A 193 -11.05 -1.69 12.54
CA ARG A 193 -11.58 -2.84 13.30
C ARG A 193 -10.94 -4.19 12.98
N SER A 194 -9.84 -4.18 12.22
CA SER A 194 -9.08 -5.39 11.87
C SER A 194 -7.61 -5.21 12.21
N ILE A 195 -6.92 -6.35 12.34
CA ILE A 195 -5.45 -6.40 12.44
C ILE A 195 -4.76 -5.92 11.16
N THR A 196 -5.49 -5.78 10.04
CA THR A 196 -4.97 -5.18 8.81
C THR A 196 -5.69 -3.86 8.51
N PRO A 197 -5.22 -2.76 9.11
CA PRO A 197 -5.88 -1.46 8.97
C PRO A 197 -5.94 -0.97 7.51
N ASP A 198 -4.96 -1.35 6.69
CA ASP A 198 -4.89 -0.99 5.27
C ASP A 198 -6.00 -1.67 4.43
N ALA A 199 -6.17 -2.99 4.57
CA ALA A 199 -7.27 -3.72 3.92
C ALA A 199 -8.62 -3.27 4.44
N TYR A 200 -8.78 -3.11 5.76
CA TYR A 200 -10.01 -2.64 6.35
C TYR A 200 -10.42 -1.28 5.78
N ALA A 201 -9.50 -0.31 5.75
CA ALA A 201 -9.78 1.02 5.23
C ALA A 201 -10.17 1.01 3.74
N ALA A 202 -9.52 0.16 2.94
CA ALA A 202 -9.83 0.01 1.52
C ALA A 202 -11.25 -0.55 1.32
N PHE A 203 -11.64 -1.59 2.07
CA PHE A 203 -12.99 -2.13 2.02
C PHE A 203 -14.04 -1.14 2.54
N ALA A 204 -13.77 -0.50 3.69
CA ALA A 204 -14.69 0.47 4.31
C ALA A 204 -15.00 1.64 3.36
N THR A 205 -13.96 2.17 2.72
CA THR A 205 -14.11 3.23 1.72
C THR A 205 -14.88 2.70 0.49
N ALA A 206 -14.53 1.53 -0.03
CA ALA A 206 -15.16 0.96 -1.23
C ALA A 206 -16.66 0.66 -1.06
N VAL A 207 -17.11 0.26 0.14
CA VAL A 207 -18.54 0.04 0.42
C VAL A 207 -19.31 1.34 0.68
N THR A 208 -18.61 2.45 0.90
CA THR A 208 -19.20 3.74 1.29
C THR A 208 -19.38 4.69 0.11
N ILE A 209 -18.53 4.62 -0.92
CA ILE A 209 -18.62 5.49 -2.11
C ILE A 209 -18.86 4.69 -3.39
N ASP A 210 -19.61 5.25 -4.34
CA ASP A 210 -19.91 4.57 -5.61
C ASP A 210 -18.74 4.56 -6.59
N LYS A 211 -17.96 5.65 -6.61
CA LYS A 211 -16.86 5.86 -7.56
C LYS A 211 -15.66 6.54 -6.91
N TYR A 212 -14.50 6.27 -7.47
CA TYR A 212 -13.22 6.87 -7.09
C TYR A 212 -12.33 7.03 -8.32
N ALA A 213 -11.34 7.90 -8.23
CA ALA A 213 -10.31 8.01 -9.25
C ALA A 213 -9.17 7.03 -8.94
N TYR A 214 -8.70 6.33 -9.96
CA TYR A 214 -7.52 5.50 -9.90
C TYR A 214 -6.50 5.99 -10.90
N SER A 215 -5.41 6.55 -10.39
CA SER A 215 -4.30 7.00 -11.21
C SER A 215 -3.44 5.82 -11.64
N LEU A 216 -3.23 5.69 -12.95
CA LEU A 216 -2.26 4.74 -13.50
C LEU A 216 -0.82 5.20 -13.24
N ARG A 217 -0.62 6.49 -12.97
CA ARG A 217 0.64 7.06 -12.51
C ARG A 217 0.74 6.94 -10.98
N PRO A 218 1.85 6.43 -10.42
CA PRO A 218 2.07 6.48 -8.98
C PRO A 218 2.24 7.93 -8.52
N PHE A 219 1.59 8.30 -7.42
CA PHE A 219 1.92 9.50 -6.64
C PHE A 219 2.54 9.15 -5.28
N CYS A 220 2.60 7.86 -4.95
CA CYS A 220 3.23 7.32 -3.75
C CYS A 220 4.18 6.17 -4.10
N ILE A 221 5.19 5.97 -3.26
CA ILE A 221 6.17 4.89 -3.32
C ILE A 221 6.07 4.09 -2.02
N ALA A 222 5.73 2.81 -2.16
CA ALA A 222 5.72 1.85 -1.08
C ALA A 222 7.15 1.45 -0.72
N GLY A 223 7.61 1.84 0.45
CA GLY A 223 8.85 1.42 1.05
C GLY A 223 8.73 0.02 1.60
N ILE A 224 9.74 -0.80 1.31
CA ILE A 224 9.86 -2.15 1.87
C ILE A 224 11.17 -2.20 2.65
N SER A 225 11.09 -1.92 3.94
CA SER A 225 12.24 -1.98 4.86
C SER A 225 12.33 -3.28 5.64
N GLY A 226 13.50 -3.53 6.25
CA GLY A 226 13.67 -4.64 7.20
C GLY A 226 12.75 -4.57 8.43
N LYS A 227 12.11 -3.41 8.69
CA LYS A 227 11.13 -3.22 9.77
C LYS A 227 9.66 -3.27 9.27
N SER A 228 9.43 -3.55 7.99
CA SER A 228 8.08 -3.57 7.40
C SER A 228 7.28 -4.79 7.86
N ASN A 229 6.10 -4.54 8.44
CA ASN A 229 5.19 -5.60 8.89
C ASN A 229 4.70 -6.49 7.75
N GLY A 230 4.33 -5.90 6.61
CA GLY A 230 3.81 -6.64 5.46
C GLY A 230 4.84 -7.65 4.92
N LEU A 231 6.10 -7.23 4.81
CA LEU A 231 7.18 -8.15 4.43
C LEU A 231 7.43 -9.21 5.50
N SER A 232 7.45 -8.81 6.78
CA SER A 232 7.64 -9.76 7.88
C SER A 232 6.57 -10.86 7.85
N GLN A 233 5.32 -10.51 7.56
CA GLN A 233 4.23 -11.47 7.42
C GLN A 233 4.44 -12.44 6.27
N MET A 234 4.87 -11.95 5.11
CA MET A 234 5.21 -12.81 3.96
C MET A 234 6.37 -13.77 4.25
N LEU A 235 7.28 -13.39 5.16
CA LEU A 235 8.47 -14.17 5.52
C LEU A 235 8.32 -14.98 6.81
N ASN A 236 7.15 -14.94 7.46
CA ASN A 236 6.91 -15.51 8.78
C ASN A 236 7.93 -15.03 9.85
N GLY A 237 8.26 -13.74 9.81
CA GLY A 237 9.24 -13.09 10.68
C GLY A 237 8.68 -12.66 12.04
N ASP A 238 9.58 -12.33 12.97
CA ASP A 238 9.22 -12.05 14.36
C ASP A 238 8.46 -10.74 14.53
N ILE A 239 8.73 -9.73 13.69
CA ILE A 239 7.97 -8.46 13.70
C ILE A 239 6.46 -8.70 13.48
N ALA A 240 6.10 -9.59 12.54
CA ALA A 240 4.70 -9.93 12.32
C ALA A 240 4.09 -10.70 13.50
N LYS A 241 4.86 -11.60 14.14
CA LYS A 241 4.41 -12.34 15.32
C LYS A 241 4.18 -11.42 16.51
N ASP A 242 5.11 -10.49 16.75
CA ASP A 242 5.00 -9.46 17.78
C ASP A 242 3.81 -8.53 17.51
N PHE A 243 3.55 -8.21 16.24
CA PHE A 243 2.38 -7.43 15.86
C PHE A 243 1.07 -8.16 16.21
N ILE A 244 0.97 -9.44 15.85
CA ILE A 244 -0.23 -10.25 16.12
C ILE A 244 -0.43 -10.43 17.63
N SER A 245 0.64 -10.72 18.38
CA SER A 245 0.56 -10.94 19.82
C SER A 245 0.17 -9.68 20.61
N ASN A 246 0.54 -8.50 20.11
CA ASN A 246 0.16 -7.21 20.70
C ASN A 246 -1.11 -6.61 20.09
N SER A 247 -1.80 -7.33 19.19
CA SER A 247 -3.05 -6.85 18.60
C SER A 247 -4.15 -6.78 19.67
N THR A 248 -4.90 -5.68 19.67
CA THR A 248 -6.11 -5.51 20.48
C THR A 248 -7.37 -5.95 19.75
N HIS A 249 -7.28 -6.27 18.46
CA HIS A 249 -8.39 -6.77 17.66
C HIS A 249 -8.33 -8.30 17.60
N PRO A 250 -9.38 -9.00 18.06
CA PRO A 250 -9.46 -10.45 17.88
C PRO A 250 -9.63 -10.76 16.40
N ILE A 251 -9.12 -11.91 15.97
CA ILE A 251 -9.45 -12.47 14.66
C ILE A 251 -10.95 -12.76 14.64
N HIS A 252 -11.60 -12.42 13.53
CA HIS A 252 -13.02 -12.72 13.32
C HIS A 252 -13.34 -14.20 13.58
N ASN A 253 -14.46 -14.52 14.22
CA ASN A 253 -14.80 -15.87 14.67
C ASN A 253 -14.89 -16.91 13.53
N ASP A 254 -15.25 -16.44 12.33
CA ASP A 254 -15.27 -17.28 11.12
C ASP A 254 -13.87 -17.52 10.53
N PHE A 255 -12.80 -16.97 11.12
CA PHE A 255 -11.45 -16.99 10.58
C PHE A 255 -10.43 -17.61 11.54
N VAL A 256 -9.42 -18.28 10.96
CA VAL A 256 -8.21 -18.73 11.62
C VAL A 256 -7.06 -17.94 11.02
N PHE A 257 -6.23 -17.35 11.87
CA PHE A 257 -5.09 -16.56 11.40
C PHE A 257 -4.22 -17.36 10.42
N SER A 258 -3.84 -16.71 9.33
CA SER A 258 -2.95 -17.24 8.30
C SER A 258 -2.14 -16.08 7.70
N PRO A 259 -0.85 -16.28 7.34
CA PRO A 259 -0.08 -15.26 6.65
C PRO A 259 -0.49 -15.08 5.16
N ALA A 260 -1.44 -15.87 4.64
CA ALA A 260 -1.95 -15.72 3.29
C ALA A 260 -2.80 -14.45 3.14
N PHE A 261 -2.45 -13.61 2.15
CA PHE A 261 -3.17 -12.37 1.85
C PHE A 261 -4.67 -12.58 1.65
N GLU A 262 -5.07 -13.69 1.04
CA GLU A 262 -6.49 -13.99 0.81
C GLU A 262 -7.27 -14.14 2.11
N VAL A 263 -6.70 -14.83 3.10
CA VAL A 263 -7.32 -15.04 4.41
C VAL A 263 -7.38 -13.73 5.18
N ILE A 264 -6.31 -12.94 5.14
CA ILE A 264 -6.21 -11.64 5.81
C ILE A 264 -7.20 -10.63 5.23
N MET A 265 -7.33 -10.58 3.90
CA MET A 265 -8.34 -9.75 3.25
C MET A 265 -9.75 -10.22 3.61
N GLY A 266 -9.99 -11.54 3.62
CA GLY A 266 -11.28 -12.10 4.00
C GLY A 266 -11.67 -11.73 5.44
N GLU A 267 -10.72 -11.84 6.37
CA GLU A 267 -10.89 -11.46 7.77
C GLU A 267 -11.27 -9.99 7.90
N ALA A 268 -10.51 -9.09 7.27
CA ALA A 268 -10.79 -7.66 7.32
C ALA A 268 -12.16 -7.30 6.74
N PHE A 269 -12.57 -7.99 5.66
CA PHE A 269 -13.90 -7.78 5.07
C PHE A 269 -15.03 -8.30 5.97
N TYR A 270 -14.85 -9.42 6.67
CA TYR A 270 -15.86 -9.92 7.61
C TYR A 270 -16.00 -9.02 8.85
N GLN A 271 -14.90 -8.50 9.39
CA GLN A 271 -14.94 -7.47 10.43
C GLN A 271 -15.73 -6.22 9.98
N LEU A 272 -15.56 -5.82 8.71
CA LEU A 272 -16.34 -4.72 8.14
C LEU A 272 -17.81 -5.09 7.98
N LYS A 273 -18.11 -6.31 7.53
CA LYS A 273 -19.47 -6.81 7.34
C LYS A 273 -20.26 -6.82 8.65
N ASP A 274 -19.63 -7.19 9.76
CA ASP A 274 -20.24 -7.14 11.09
C ASP A 274 -20.52 -5.71 11.55
N ALA A 275 -19.62 -4.77 11.24
CA ALA A 275 -19.79 -3.36 11.58
C ALA A 275 -20.83 -2.64 10.68
N PHE A 276 -20.98 -3.07 9.43
CA PHE A 276 -21.84 -2.45 8.42
C PHE A 276 -22.58 -3.49 7.56
N PRO A 277 -23.50 -4.28 8.14
CA PRO A 277 -24.16 -5.38 7.45
C PRO A 277 -24.95 -4.92 6.22
N GLU A 278 -25.61 -3.77 6.28
CA GLU A 278 -26.40 -3.22 5.16
C GLU A 278 -25.53 -2.81 3.98
N LYS A 279 -24.40 -2.12 4.21
CA LYS A 279 -23.46 -1.72 3.16
C LYS A 279 -22.79 -2.94 2.50
N CYS A 280 -22.59 -4.01 3.26
CA CYS A 280 -21.94 -5.23 2.80
C CYS A 280 -22.91 -6.29 2.23
N ALA A 281 -24.22 -6.11 2.33
CA ALA A 281 -25.21 -7.16 2.06
C ALA A 281 -25.11 -7.82 0.68
N LYS A 282 -24.71 -7.06 -0.35
CA LYS A 282 -24.58 -7.53 -1.73
C LYS A 282 -23.23 -8.19 -2.07
N PHE A 283 -22.32 -8.27 -1.11
CA PHE A 283 -20.97 -8.80 -1.31
C PHE A 283 -20.77 -10.06 -0.47
N GLN A 284 -20.15 -11.06 -1.08
CA GLN A 284 -19.84 -12.33 -0.43
C GLN A 284 -18.46 -12.82 -0.87
N ILE A 285 -17.81 -13.56 0.02
CA ILE A 285 -16.57 -14.28 -0.27
C ILE A 285 -16.93 -15.76 -0.36
N ASP A 286 -16.59 -16.40 -1.46
CA ASP A 286 -16.57 -17.87 -1.54
C ASP A 286 -15.37 -18.36 -0.73
N LEU A 287 -15.62 -18.83 0.49
CA LEU A 287 -14.56 -19.33 1.38
C LEU A 287 -13.82 -20.53 0.80
N SER A 288 -14.47 -21.38 -0.02
CA SER A 288 -13.78 -22.49 -0.69
C SER A 288 -12.78 -21.96 -1.72
N ASP A 289 -13.19 -20.98 -2.52
CA ASP A 289 -12.32 -20.38 -3.53
C ASP A 289 -11.19 -19.54 -2.91
N MET A 290 -11.48 -18.81 -1.83
CA MET A 290 -10.48 -18.11 -1.01
C MET A 290 -9.39 -19.07 -0.53
N LEU A 291 -9.78 -20.21 0.08
CA LEU A 291 -8.82 -21.19 0.58
C LEU A 291 -8.02 -21.83 -0.56
N ARG A 292 -8.62 -22.04 -1.74
CA ARG A 292 -7.88 -22.51 -2.93
C ARG A 292 -6.82 -21.51 -3.35
N HIS A 293 -7.15 -20.23 -3.41
CA HIS A 293 -6.20 -19.18 -3.75
C HIS A 293 -5.07 -19.08 -2.72
N ALA A 294 -5.40 -19.12 -1.42
CA ALA A 294 -4.43 -19.11 -0.33
C ALA A 294 -3.42 -20.28 -0.43
N VAL A 295 -3.92 -21.51 -0.53
CA VAL A 295 -3.06 -22.72 -0.65
C VAL A 295 -2.26 -22.70 -1.95
N ARG A 296 -2.84 -22.23 -3.06
CA ARG A 296 -2.16 -22.13 -4.36
C ARG A 296 -1.00 -21.16 -4.35
N ASN A 297 -1.16 -20.02 -3.67
CA ASN A 297 -0.21 -18.92 -3.66
C ASN A 297 0.82 -19.05 -2.52
N ALA A 298 0.58 -19.93 -1.55
CA ALA A 298 1.54 -20.27 -0.50
C ALA A 298 2.82 -20.91 -1.07
N GLY A 299 3.97 -20.53 -0.50
CA GLY A 299 5.27 -21.05 -0.91
C GLY A 299 6.36 -20.73 0.10
N GLY A 300 7.49 -21.42 0.00
CA GLY A 300 8.62 -21.21 0.91
C GLY A 300 8.24 -21.41 2.39
N LYS A 301 8.60 -20.45 3.24
CA LYS A 301 8.47 -20.54 4.71
C LYS A 301 7.03 -20.47 5.23
N THR A 302 6.04 -20.10 4.41
CA THR A 302 4.64 -19.95 4.84
C THR A 302 3.77 -21.14 4.46
N LEU A 303 4.28 -22.10 3.68
CA LEU A 303 3.49 -23.20 3.11
C LEU A 303 2.78 -24.04 4.17
N ASP A 304 3.49 -24.44 5.22
CA ASP A 304 2.95 -25.31 6.26
C ASP A 304 1.90 -24.58 7.11
N ASP A 305 2.18 -23.34 7.49
CA ASP A 305 1.27 -22.49 8.27
C ASP A 305 -0.02 -22.20 7.49
N VAL A 306 0.08 -21.88 6.20
CA VAL A 306 -1.09 -21.64 5.35
C VAL A 306 -1.91 -22.92 5.19
N ASN A 307 -1.28 -24.07 4.94
CA ASN A 307 -2.00 -25.35 4.83
C ASN A 307 -2.68 -25.74 6.15
N ALA A 308 -2.02 -25.55 7.29
CA ALA A 308 -2.57 -25.85 8.60
C ALA A 308 -3.77 -24.95 8.92
N ALA A 309 -3.66 -23.64 8.67
CA ALA A 309 -4.76 -22.69 8.85
C ALA A 309 -5.93 -23.01 7.90
N ALA A 310 -5.65 -23.27 6.63
CA ALA A 310 -6.67 -23.61 5.63
C ALA A 310 -7.43 -24.90 5.97
N LYS A 311 -6.76 -25.91 6.53
CA LYS A 311 -7.41 -27.14 6.99
C LYS A 311 -8.36 -26.89 8.17
N LYS A 312 -7.94 -26.07 9.14
CA LYS A 312 -8.79 -25.68 10.28
C LYS A 312 -10.00 -24.86 9.83
N MET A 313 -9.78 -23.90 8.93
CA MET A 313 -10.84 -23.10 8.31
C MET A 313 -11.84 -23.95 7.53
N ALA A 314 -11.34 -24.91 6.76
CA ALA A 314 -12.19 -25.81 6.00
C ALA A 314 -13.09 -26.65 6.94
N ALA A 315 -12.54 -27.13 8.06
CA ALA A 315 -13.33 -27.84 9.06
C ALA A 315 -14.39 -26.96 9.74
N LEU A 316 -14.05 -25.69 10.05
CA LEU A 316 -14.97 -24.72 10.66
C LEU A 316 -16.21 -24.47 9.78
N HIS A 317 -16.02 -24.44 8.46
CA HIS A 317 -17.08 -24.11 7.49
C HIS A 317 -17.66 -25.32 6.74
N GLY A 318 -17.32 -26.54 7.15
CA GLY A 318 -17.79 -27.77 6.47
C GLY A 318 -17.28 -27.93 5.03
N ILE A 319 -16.16 -27.30 4.67
CA ILE A 319 -15.55 -27.36 3.34
C ILE A 319 -14.65 -28.60 3.23
N ASN A 320 -14.76 -29.32 2.12
CA ASN A 320 -13.86 -30.45 1.85
C ASN A 320 -12.45 -29.95 1.50
N PHE A 321 -11.53 -30.01 2.45
CA PHE A 321 -10.15 -29.56 2.26
C PHE A 321 -9.41 -30.31 1.13
N GLN A 322 -9.75 -31.56 0.82
CA GLN A 322 -9.11 -32.25 -0.29
C GLN A 322 -9.50 -31.65 -1.64
N GLN A 323 -10.73 -31.14 -1.79
CA GLN A 323 -11.13 -30.41 -3.00
C GLN A 323 -10.46 -29.04 -3.11
N VAL A 324 -10.05 -28.45 -1.98
CA VAL A 324 -9.24 -27.22 -1.96
C VAL A 324 -7.82 -27.50 -2.47
N LYS A 325 -7.27 -28.68 -2.18
CA LYS A 325 -5.91 -29.11 -2.55
C LYS A 325 -5.83 -29.77 -3.94
N ASP A 326 -6.86 -30.52 -4.32
CA ASP A 326 -6.95 -31.26 -5.58
C ASP A 326 -7.61 -30.42 -6.67
N SER A 327 -6.78 -29.77 -7.47
CA SER A 327 -7.18 -29.24 -8.76
C SER A 327 -6.29 -29.86 -9.84
N ARG A 328 -6.69 -31.03 -10.34
CA ARG A 328 -6.12 -31.60 -11.59
C ARG A 328 -6.22 -30.61 -12.77
N LEU A 329 -7.19 -29.69 -12.73
CA LEU A 329 -7.31 -28.54 -13.64
C LEU A 329 -6.15 -27.52 -13.51
N ASP A 330 -5.47 -27.45 -12.36
CA ASP A 330 -4.43 -26.44 -12.10
C ASP A 330 -3.03 -26.84 -12.59
N LYS A 331 -2.74 -28.12 -12.86
CA LYS A 331 -1.49 -28.49 -13.56
C LYS A 331 -1.50 -27.98 -15.01
N LEU A 332 -2.62 -28.12 -15.70
CA LEU A 332 -2.83 -27.61 -17.07
C LEU A 332 -2.88 -26.07 -17.11
N ARG A 333 -3.49 -25.45 -16.10
CA ARG A 333 -3.59 -23.99 -16.01
C ARG A 333 -2.31 -23.30 -15.51
N ARG A 334 -1.47 -23.97 -14.70
CA ARG A 334 -0.09 -23.55 -14.37
C ARG A 334 0.79 -23.46 -15.61
N PHE A 335 0.61 -24.37 -16.56
CA PHE A 335 1.27 -24.31 -17.86
C PHE A 335 0.73 -23.11 -18.66
N GLY A 336 -0.59 -23.03 -18.82
CA GLY A 336 -1.29 -21.97 -19.56
C GLY A 336 -1.03 -20.54 -19.06
N ASN A 337 -1.02 -20.28 -17.76
CA ASN A 337 -0.76 -18.94 -17.20
C ASN A 337 0.71 -18.52 -17.31
N ARG A 338 1.65 -19.48 -17.33
CA ARG A 338 3.08 -19.19 -17.55
C ARG A 338 3.30 -18.82 -19.00
N THR A 339 2.69 -19.56 -19.93
CA THR A 339 2.64 -19.19 -21.36
C THR A 339 1.85 -17.92 -21.60
N LEU A 340 0.74 -17.62 -20.91
CA LEU A 340 -0.04 -16.38 -21.07
C LEU A 340 0.66 -15.16 -20.47
N LYS A 341 1.42 -15.30 -19.38
CA LYS A 341 2.34 -14.25 -18.87
C LYS A 341 3.43 -13.98 -19.89
N LEU A 342 4.02 -15.03 -20.46
CA LEU A 342 5.00 -14.91 -21.55
C LEU A 342 4.36 -14.33 -22.82
N PHE A 343 3.14 -14.73 -23.17
CA PHE A 343 2.43 -14.29 -24.38
C PHE A 343 1.92 -12.87 -24.24
N ARG A 344 1.45 -12.44 -23.06
CA ARG A 344 1.17 -11.01 -22.78
C ARG A 344 2.45 -10.20 -22.82
N ALA A 345 3.57 -10.74 -22.31
CA ALA A 345 4.87 -10.10 -22.40
C ALA A 345 5.40 -9.98 -23.84
N VAL A 346 5.04 -10.92 -24.73
CA VAL A 346 5.44 -10.99 -26.15
C VAL A 346 4.46 -10.26 -27.09
N LEU A 347 3.15 -10.27 -26.80
CA LEU A 347 2.13 -9.57 -27.60
C LEU A 347 2.13 -8.05 -27.33
N THR A 348 2.68 -7.60 -26.20
CA THR A 348 2.99 -6.17 -25.98
C THR A 348 4.33 -5.79 -26.61
N ASN A 349 4.53 -6.16 -27.88
CA ASN A 349 5.65 -5.73 -28.73
C ASN A 349 5.63 -4.20 -28.95
N GLY A 350 5.93 -3.45 -27.89
CA GLY A 350 5.96 -1.99 -27.90
C GLY A 350 6.04 -1.30 -26.54
N ASN A 351 6.04 -2.01 -25.40
CA ASN A 351 6.10 -1.36 -24.09
C ASN A 351 7.34 -1.75 -23.30
N TRP A 352 8.22 -0.76 -23.15
CA TRP A 352 9.51 -0.82 -22.48
C TRP A 352 9.38 -1.28 -21.03
N TYR A 353 9.97 -2.43 -20.73
CA TYR A 353 10.28 -2.85 -19.39
C TYR A 353 11.35 -1.91 -18.83
N ILE A 354 10.97 -0.88 -18.09
CA ILE A 354 11.92 -0.28 -17.14
C ILE A 354 11.82 -1.12 -15.86
N GLY A 355 12.25 -2.39 -15.96
CA GLY A 355 12.78 -3.03 -14.77
C GLY A 355 14.04 -2.25 -14.45
N MET A 356 13.98 -1.31 -13.49
CA MET A 356 15.19 -0.72 -12.90
C MET A 356 15.89 -1.82 -12.07
N LYS A 357 16.32 -2.90 -12.74
CA LYS A 357 17.27 -3.87 -12.18
C LYS A 357 18.57 -3.18 -11.78
N ASP A 358 18.82 -2.01 -12.38
CA ASP A 358 19.97 -1.17 -12.14
C ASP A 358 19.61 0.11 -11.36
N SER A 359 18.92 0.02 -10.23
CA SER A 359 18.90 1.14 -9.27
C SER A 359 20.32 1.62 -8.91
N ALA A 360 21.32 0.75 -9.08
CA ALA A 360 22.74 1.06 -9.05
C ALA A 360 23.16 2.13 -10.07
N ILE A 361 22.61 2.14 -11.30
CA ILE A 361 22.87 3.21 -12.30
C ILE A 361 22.42 4.56 -11.77
N PHE A 362 21.32 4.58 -11.02
CA PHE A 362 20.73 5.79 -10.48
C PHE A 362 21.24 6.14 -9.08
N SER A 363 22.10 5.30 -8.49
CA SER A 363 22.64 5.46 -7.13
C SER A 363 21.54 5.72 -6.08
N ILE A 364 20.40 5.02 -6.18
CA ILE A 364 19.26 5.19 -5.26
C ILE A 364 19.61 4.63 -3.88
N LYS A 365 19.75 5.50 -2.87
CA LYS A 365 20.13 5.09 -1.51
C LYS A 365 18.97 5.10 -0.52
N ASN A 366 17.91 5.82 -0.83
CA ASN A 366 16.74 6.00 0.03
C ASN A 366 15.50 6.33 -0.82
N ILE A 367 14.37 6.49 -0.13
CA ILE A 367 13.08 6.79 -0.76
C ILE A 367 13.02 8.18 -1.42
N GLU A 368 13.84 9.15 -1.00
CA GLU A 368 13.91 10.47 -1.65
C GLU A 368 14.56 10.41 -3.02
N ASP A 369 15.64 9.64 -3.14
CA ASP A 369 16.30 9.37 -4.42
C ASP A 369 15.32 8.64 -5.34
N ALA A 370 14.60 7.65 -4.80
CA ALA A 370 13.59 6.89 -5.54
C ALA A 370 12.47 7.80 -6.08
N ALA A 371 11.95 8.71 -5.26
CA ALA A 371 10.96 9.71 -5.66
C ALA A 371 11.47 10.63 -6.76
N THR A 372 12.72 11.09 -6.64
CA THR A 372 13.34 11.97 -7.63
C THR A 372 13.50 11.26 -8.97
N VAL A 373 14.00 10.03 -8.95
CA VAL A 373 14.21 9.24 -10.17
C VAL A 373 12.87 8.89 -10.83
N LEU A 374 11.87 8.52 -10.04
CA LEU A 374 10.54 8.22 -10.57
C LEU A 374 9.87 9.46 -11.19
N ALA A 375 10.05 10.65 -10.60
CA ALA A 375 9.53 11.90 -11.16
C ALA A 375 10.13 12.21 -12.53
N VAL A 376 11.42 11.96 -12.71
CA VAL A 376 12.10 12.10 -14.00
C VAL A 376 11.47 11.16 -15.04
N PHE A 377 11.25 9.89 -14.69
CA PHE A 377 10.57 8.94 -15.58
C PHE A 377 9.12 9.33 -15.88
N ALA A 378 8.40 9.86 -14.90
CA ALA A 378 7.04 10.32 -15.07
C ALA A 378 6.96 11.46 -16.10
N SER A 379 7.79 12.49 -15.93
CA SER A 379 7.85 13.65 -16.84
C SER A 379 8.26 13.27 -18.27
N ALA A 380 9.14 12.28 -18.41
CA ALA A 380 9.59 11.76 -19.70
C ALA A 380 8.45 11.09 -20.51
N ASN A 381 7.60 10.34 -19.81
CA ASN A 381 6.50 9.58 -20.40
C ASN A 381 5.26 10.45 -20.71
N GLU A 382 4.97 11.47 -19.91
CA GLU A 382 3.86 12.40 -20.17
C GLU A 382 4.10 13.30 -21.39
N GLY A 383 5.36 13.42 -21.85
CA GLY A 383 5.74 14.28 -22.97
C GLY A 383 6.21 13.59 -24.26
N ASN A 384 6.25 12.24 -24.35
CA ASN A 384 6.97 11.53 -25.44
C ASN A 384 8.42 12.04 -25.66
N LYS A 385 9.10 12.49 -24.59
CA LYS A 385 10.40 13.18 -24.65
C LYS A 385 11.49 12.48 -23.83
N PHE A 386 11.43 11.15 -23.75
CA PHE A 386 12.31 10.35 -22.89
C PHE A 386 13.80 10.59 -23.15
N GLU A 387 14.22 10.72 -24.41
CA GLU A 387 15.64 10.99 -24.72
C GLU A 387 16.09 12.38 -24.25
N THR A 388 15.22 13.39 -24.31
CA THR A 388 15.55 14.75 -23.84
C THR A 388 15.63 14.83 -22.31
N VAL A 389 14.76 14.11 -21.61
CA VAL A 389 14.74 14.05 -20.14
C VAL A 389 15.90 13.21 -19.61
N LYS A 390 16.20 12.09 -20.25
CA LYS A 390 17.40 11.26 -19.98
C LYS A 390 18.68 12.09 -20.09
N GLN A 391 18.81 12.91 -21.13
CA GLN A 391 20.00 13.75 -21.33
C GLN A 391 20.11 14.87 -20.27
N ARG A 392 19.01 15.53 -19.90
CA ARG A 392 18.99 16.51 -18.80
C ARG A 392 19.27 15.87 -17.44
N PHE A 393 18.72 14.69 -17.18
CA PHE A 393 18.95 13.94 -15.95
C PHE A 393 20.41 13.49 -15.83
N TRP A 394 20.99 12.95 -16.90
CA TRP A 394 22.41 12.60 -16.92
C TRP A 394 23.31 13.82 -16.68
N ASN A 395 22.96 14.99 -17.21
CA ASN A 395 23.69 16.23 -16.92
C ASN A 395 23.58 16.63 -15.44
N MET A 396 22.39 16.48 -14.83
CA MET A 396 22.16 16.80 -13.42
C MET A 396 22.89 15.84 -12.47
N VAL A 397 22.89 14.53 -12.77
CA VAL A 397 23.67 13.51 -12.04
C VAL A 397 25.17 13.78 -12.18
N LYS A 398 25.62 14.11 -13.39
CA LYS A 398 27.03 14.44 -13.66
C LYS A 398 27.49 15.64 -12.83
N ASN A 399 26.70 16.72 -12.79
CA ASN A 399 27.02 17.92 -12.01
C ASN A 399 27.07 17.68 -10.49
N ARG A 400 26.29 16.74 -9.96
CA ARG A 400 26.36 16.34 -8.53
C ARG A 400 27.56 15.44 -8.22
N VAL A 401 28.02 14.63 -9.17
CA VAL A 401 29.16 13.72 -9.00
C VAL A 401 30.50 14.44 -9.23
N THR A 402 30.55 15.47 -10.08
CA THR A 402 31.81 16.16 -10.45
C THR A 402 32.11 17.42 -9.64
N GLY A 403 31.28 17.80 -8.65
CA GLY A 403 31.56 18.93 -7.75
C GLY A 403 31.77 20.28 -8.45
N THR A 404 31.31 20.44 -9.68
CA THR A 404 31.49 21.65 -10.48
C THR A 404 30.21 22.46 -10.40
N LYS A 405 30.29 23.60 -9.70
CA LYS A 405 29.23 24.61 -9.64
C LYS A 405 28.98 25.23 -11.00
#